data_AF-A0A9W7GDR5-F1
#
_entry.id   AF-A0A9W7GDR5-F1
#
_cell.length_a   1.000
_cell.length_b   1.000
_cell.length_c   1.000
_cell.angle_alpha   90.00
_cell.angle_beta   90.00
_cell.angle_gamma   90.00
#
_symmetry.space_group_name_H-M   'P 1'
#
loop_
_entity.id
_entity.type
_entity.pdbx_description
1 polymer ?
#
loop_
_entity_poly.entity_id
_entity_poly.type
_entity_poly.pdbx_seq_one_letter_code
_entity_poly.pdbx_strand_id
1 'polypeptide(L)'
;MQERLAAEYIELPRSLRGKGSGRAMERMSDGICTGFEDGGLTEMENVLCKGIYKRDELGQGGSEGREGGDCVSSAVWLSSESGAGKFAARYLPSPIVPTVPQGRGAVKDMEATTRNCEAEQKPRRVTTTRASLLNIRKRWGSAQENTAVLTAINWLRKEEAGFKSVNETGMHINEGVEELYPEDLRVEVKIGASPDGIVCYHNGTLEALEVKNHSPYSITRSSPSPPRFCVRDSKPDSRLAAWYVPQAMLHIYNLGPECGSCLFVRQTATRGATVVRVRRNDEWLRECFHFINEFKVRFVDKGVHPKQDFFFEEERYRKFLDLTMDIAENVEKRGFVEHRDVQRPRARKGEPKPSLFVEDYEARL
;
A
#
# COMPACT_ATOMS: atom_id res chain seq x y z
N MET A 1 -19.49 -8.89 -21.79
CA MET A 1 -19.88 -7.46 -21.64
C MET A 1 -19.21 -6.81 -20.42
N GLN A 2 -19.25 -7.44 -19.24
CA GLN A 2 -18.59 -6.95 -18.01
C GLN A 2 -17.06 -6.81 -18.12
N GLU A 3 -16.34 -7.72 -18.78
CA GLU A 3 -14.87 -7.61 -18.98
C GLU A 3 -14.46 -6.44 -19.89
N ARG A 4 -15.27 -6.12 -20.90
CA ARG A 4 -15.04 -4.99 -21.80
C ARG A 4 -15.30 -3.67 -21.08
N LEU A 5 -16.36 -3.61 -20.29
CA LEU A 5 -16.66 -2.46 -19.43
C LEU A 5 -15.59 -2.29 -18.35
N ALA A 6 -15.08 -3.38 -17.78
CA ALA A 6 -13.94 -3.36 -16.86
C ALA A 6 -12.69 -2.77 -17.54
N ALA A 7 -12.32 -3.26 -18.74
CA ALA A 7 -11.16 -2.78 -19.51
C ALA A 7 -11.29 -1.30 -19.95
N GLU A 8 -12.50 -0.84 -20.27
CA GLU A 8 -12.81 0.57 -20.54
C GLU A 8 -12.79 1.43 -19.27
N TYR A 9 -13.06 0.84 -18.09
CA TYR A 9 -13.11 1.50 -16.79
C TYR A 9 -11.72 1.64 -16.14
N ILE A 10 -10.84 0.64 -16.29
CA ILE A 10 -9.43 0.67 -15.83
C ILE A 10 -8.46 1.32 -16.81
N GLU A 11 -8.99 2.04 -17.80
CA GLU A 11 -8.23 2.79 -18.81
C GLU A 11 -7.07 2.03 -19.48
N LEU A 12 -7.15 0.70 -19.65
CA LEU A 12 -6.08 -0.07 -20.30
C LEU A 12 -5.70 0.57 -21.66
N PRO A 13 -4.43 0.65 -22.06
CA PRO A 13 -4.06 1.04 -23.42
C PRO A 13 -4.89 0.30 -24.49
N ARG A 14 -5.27 0.96 -25.58
CA ARG A 14 -6.11 0.34 -26.64
C ARG A 14 -5.49 -0.97 -27.19
N SER A 15 -4.17 -1.07 -27.18
CA SER A 15 -3.39 -2.27 -27.51
C SER A 15 -3.68 -3.47 -26.61
N LEU A 16 -4.17 -3.23 -25.38
CA LEU A 16 -4.57 -4.24 -24.40
C LEU A 16 -6.10 -4.44 -24.31
N ARG A 17 -6.91 -3.65 -25.05
CA ARG A 17 -8.40 -3.67 -25.01
C ARG A 17 -9.08 -4.70 -25.94
N GLY A 18 -8.35 -5.55 -26.66
CA GLY A 18 -8.93 -6.64 -27.46
C GLY A 18 -7.87 -7.63 -27.96
N LYS A 19 -8.04 -8.95 -27.84
CA LYS A 19 -9.18 -9.75 -28.32
C LYS A 19 -9.56 -10.82 -27.29
N GLY A 20 -10.87 -11.06 -27.17
CA GLY A 20 -11.44 -12.07 -26.27
C GLY A 20 -10.73 -13.43 -26.37
N SER A 21 -10.66 -14.11 -25.23
CA SER A 21 -10.06 -15.44 -25.03
C SER A 21 -10.53 -16.50 -26.05
N GLY A 22 -11.68 -16.30 -26.71
CA GLY A 22 -12.23 -17.21 -27.72
C GLY A 22 -11.54 -17.20 -29.10
N ARG A 23 -10.81 -16.14 -29.52
CA ARG A 23 -10.16 -16.11 -30.85
C ARG A 23 -8.63 -16.17 -30.83
N ALA A 24 -8.04 -16.45 -29.66
CA ALA A 24 -6.60 -16.69 -29.55
C ALA A 24 -6.24 -18.13 -29.95
N MET A 25 -7.10 -19.10 -29.62
CA MET A 25 -6.96 -20.50 -30.04
C MET A 25 -7.11 -20.68 -31.57
N GLU A 26 -8.14 -20.06 -32.17
CA GLU A 26 -8.38 -20.07 -33.63
C GLU A 26 -7.26 -19.41 -34.46
N ARG A 27 -6.42 -18.57 -33.84
CA ARG A 27 -5.29 -17.92 -34.53
C ARG A 27 -3.96 -18.62 -34.30
N MET A 28 -3.89 -19.56 -33.37
CA MET A 28 -2.75 -20.44 -33.21
C MET A 28 -2.80 -21.65 -34.17
N SER A 29 -3.99 -22.01 -34.68
CA SER A 29 -4.12 -23.07 -35.70
C SER A 29 -3.63 -22.64 -37.08
N ASP A 30 -3.66 -21.34 -37.40
CA ASP A 30 -3.48 -20.87 -38.77
C ASP A 30 -2.09 -20.28 -39.07
N GLY A 31 -1.11 -20.48 -38.19
CA GLY A 31 0.32 -20.33 -38.52
C GLY A 31 0.83 -18.96 -39.03
N ILE A 32 0.03 -17.89 -38.97
CA ILE A 32 0.41 -16.56 -39.48
C ILE A 32 0.31 -15.53 -38.37
N CYS A 33 1.45 -15.17 -37.76
CA CYS A 33 1.71 -13.86 -37.15
C CYS A 33 3.17 -13.78 -36.66
N THR A 34 4.10 -13.48 -37.58
CA THR A 34 5.38 -12.85 -37.25
C THR A 34 5.17 -11.33 -37.30
N GLY A 35 5.50 -10.63 -36.21
CA GLY A 35 5.51 -9.16 -36.16
C GLY A 35 4.30 -8.55 -35.46
N PHE A 36 4.35 -8.46 -34.14
CA PHE A 36 3.63 -7.43 -33.39
C PHE A 36 4.59 -6.83 -32.36
N GLU A 37 4.84 -5.54 -32.50
CA GLU A 37 5.61 -4.72 -31.56
C GLU A 37 4.75 -4.38 -30.34
N ASP A 38 5.29 -4.61 -29.15
CA ASP A 38 4.55 -4.57 -27.88
C ASP A 38 4.46 -3.13 -27.31
N GLY A 39 3.81 -2.23 -28.06
CA GLY A 39 3.72 -0.81 -27.72
C GLY A 39 2.91 -0.51 -26.44
N GLY A 40 2.05 -1.43 -25.99
CA GLY A 40 1.22 -1.23 -24.79
C GLY A 40 2.00 -1.26 -23.47
N LEU A 41 3.16 -1.92 -23.44
CA LEU A 41 3.99 -2.06 -22.23
C LEU A 41 4.77 -0.79 -21.91
N THR A 42 5.37 -0.20 -22.94
CA THR A 42 6.08 1.08 -22.82
C THR A 42 5.10 2.18 -22.40
N GLU A 43 3.85 2.13 -22.89
CA GLU A 43 2.79 3.05 -22.50
C GLU A 43 2.37 2.87 -21.02
N MET A 44 2.20 1.65 -20.53
CA MET A 44 1.82 1.39 -19.13
C MET A 44 2.93 1.73 -18.13
N GLU A 45 4.20 1.43 -18.41
CA GLU A 45 5.32 1.90 -17.58
C GLU A 45 5.49 3.41 -17.67
N ASN A 46 5.28 4.00 -18.84
CA ASN A 46 5.27 5.45 -18.99
C ASN A 46 4.14 6.12 -18.21
N VAL A 47 2.99 5.46 -18.05
CA VAL A 47 1.82 5.94 -17.28
C VAL A 47 1.91 5.61 -15.77
N LEU A 48 2.88 4.79 -15.37
CA LEU A 48 3.00 4.33 -13.99
C LEU A 48 4.33 4.66 -13.33
N CYS A 49 5.37 5.03 -14.09
CA CYS A 49 6.75 5.15 -13.61
C CYS A 49 7.44 6.47 -14.01
N LYS A 50 6.80 7.36 -14.80
CA LYS A 50 7.45 8.59 -15.32
C LYS A 50 7.84 9.62 -14.26
N GLY A 51 7.35 9.53 -13.03
CA GLY A 51 7.77 10.40 -11.92
C GLY A 51 9.22 10.21 -11.44
N ILE A 52 9.98 9.23 -11.95
CA ILE A 52 11.33 8.91 -11.47
C ILE A 52 12.45 9.66 -12.22
N TYR A 53 12.21 10.11 -13.47
CA TYR A 53 13.28 10.66 -14.32
C TYR A 53 13.25 12.18 -14.54
N LYS A 54 12.29 12.91 -13.94
CA LYS A 54 12.20 14.38 -14.11
C LYS A 54 12.86 15.21 -13.01
N ARG A 55 13.49 14.60 -12.00
CA ARG A 55 14.03 15.35 -10.85
C ARG A 55 15.46 15.90 -11.01
N ASP A 56 16.15 15.59 -12.10
CA ASP A 56 17.55 16.02 -12.30
C ASP A 56 17.76 17.09 -13.39
N GLU A 57 16.71 17.63 -14.04
CA GLU A 57 16.86 18.58 -15.16
C GLU A 57 16.08 19.90 -15.05
N LEU A 58 15.68 20.33 -13.86
CA LEU A 58 15.16 21.71 -13.65
C LEU A 58 15.85 22.39 -12.48
N GLY A 59 17.14 22.69 -12.69
CA GLY A 59 17.87 23.67 -11.90
C GLY A 59 18.44 24.73 -12.83
N GLN A 60 17.63 25.71 -13.25
CA GLN A 60 18.05 27.05 -13.68
C GLN A 60 16.85 27.95 -14.05
N GLY A 61 16.76 29.11 -13.38
CA GLY A 61 15.89 30.26 -13.72
C GLY A 61 14.52 30.25 -13.02
N GLY A 62 14.04 31.30 -12.38
CA GLY A 62 14.55 32.65 -12.17
C GLY A 62 13.77 33.30 -11.02
N SER A 63 14.45 34.21 -10.32
CA SER A 63 13.91 35.01 -9.23
C SER A 63 13.11 36.19 -9.78
N GLU A 64 11.80 36.22 -9.58
CA GLU A 64 11.05 37.47 -9.50
C GLU A 64 10.04 37.38 -8.37
N GLY A 65 10.13 38.34 -7.45
CA GLY A 65 9.33 38.41 -6.25
C GLY A 65 7.90 38.85 -6.50
N ARG A 66 7.02 38.48 -5.57
CA ARG A 66 5.84 39.28 -5.22
C ARG A 66 5.45 39.01 -3.78
N GLU A 67 5.35 40.11 -3.06
CA GLU A 67 4.91 40.27 -1.68
C GLU A 67 3.40 40.01 -1.54
N GLY A 68 2.99 39.65 -0.32
CA GLY A 68 1.76 40.15 0.29
C GLY A 68 0.51 39.30 0.10
N GLY A 69 0.03 38.74 1.22
CA GLY A 69 -1.29 38.12 1.27
C GLY A 69 -1.57 37.38 2.58
N ASP A 70 -1.68 38.15 3.67
CA ASP A 70 -2.24 37.69 4.94
C ASP A 70 -3.63 37.07 4.73
N CYS A 71 -3.89 35.93 5.38
CA CYS A 71 -5.25 35.57 5.76
C CYS A 71 -5.24 34.92 7.15
N VAL A 72 -5.98 35.57 8.03
CA VAL A 72 -5.99 35.43 9.49
C VAL A 72 -7.16 34.56 9.94
N SER A 73 -6.87 33.65 10.88
CA SER A 73 -7.77 33.01 11.86
C SER A 73 -8.89 32.11 11.31
N SER A 74 -9.35 31.06 12.00
CA SER A 74 -9.60 31.01 13.44
C SER A 74 -9.61 29.58 13.97
N ALA A 75 -8.66 29.29 14.87
CA ALA A 75 -8.80 28.24 15.86
C ALA A 75 -9.65 28.78 17.01
N VAL A 76 -10.84 28.23 17.22
CA VAL A 76 -11.63 28.48 18.44
C VAL A 76 -11.28 27.38 19.43
N TRP A 77 -10.59 27.81 20.49
CA TRP A 77 -10.36 27.05 21.70
C TRP A 77 -11.63 27.11 22.56
N LEU A 78 -12.13 25.96 23.01
CA LEU A 78 -12.93 25.87 24.22
C LEU A 78 -12.19 25.01 25.23
N SER A 79 -11.78 25.70 26.29
CA SER A 79 -11.21 25.19 27.51
C SER A 79 -12.27 24.51 28.38
N SER A 80 -11.95 23.34 28.92
CA SER A 80 -12.33 23.01 30.29
C SER A 80 -11.21 22.19 30.92
N GLU A 81 -10.67 22.75 32.00
CA GLU A 81 -9.58 22.25 32.83
C GLU A 81 -9.89 20.82 33.32
N SER A 82 -8.92 19.91 33.33
CA SER A 82 -8.11 19.68 34.53
C SER A 82 -7.01 18.63 34.27
N GLY A 83 -5.83 18.86 34.84
CA GLY A 83 -4.98 17.78 35.34
C GLY A 83 -3.81 17.31 34.47
N ALA A 84 -2.68 18.02 34.58
CA ALA A 84 -1.31 17.51 34.67
C ALA A 84 -0.62 16.82 33.45
N GLY A 85 0.55 17.35 33.06
CA GLY A 85 1.65 16.57 32.49
C GLY A 85 2.08 16.88 31.04
N LYS A 86 2.52 18.11 30.73
CA LYS A 86 3.15 18.42 29.43
C LYS A 86 4.65 18.15 29.45
N PHE A 87 5.10 17.06 28.81
CA PHE A 87 6.47 16.93 28.32
C PHE A 87 6.56 17.57 26.92
N ALA A 88 7.29 18.68 26.80
CA ALA A 88 7.57 19.34 25.54
C ALA A 88 8.99 18.99 25.08
N ALA A 89 9.11 18.13 24.07
CA ALA A 89 10.39 17.88 23.39
C ALA A 89 10.69 19.03 22.43
N ARG A 90 11.71 19.83 22.76
CA ARG A 90 12.27 20.88 21.89
C ARG A 90 13.17 20.22 20.83
N TYR A 91 12.81 20.35 19.56
CA TYR A 91 13.71 20.09 18.44
C TYR A 91 14.36 21.40 18.00
N LEU A 92 15.69 21.46 18.04
CA LEU A 92 16.51 22.48 17.39
C LEU A 92 17.18 21.82 16.16
N PRO A 93 17.08 22.39 14.95
CA PRO A 93 17.88 21.93 13.83
C PRO A 93 19.23 22.67 13.77
N SER A 94 20.32 21.92 13.61
CA SER A 94 21.63 22.45 13.23
C SER A 94 21.72 22.67 11.71
N PRO A 95 22.36 23.75 11.22
CA PRO A 95 22.48 24.03 9.79
C PRO A 95 23.64 23.26 9.13
N ILE A 96 23.37 22.69 7.96
CA ILE A 96 24.37 22.11 7.06
C ILE A 96 24.81 23.18 6.06
N VAL A 97 26.11 23.47 6.01
CA VAL A 97 26.74 24.35 5.03
C VAL A 97 27.15 23.52 3.79
N PRO A 98 26.76 23.89 2.56
CA PRO A 98 27.28 23.24 1.36
C PRO A 98 28.55 23.94 0.86
N THR A 99 29.62 23.17 0.70
CA THR A 99 30.85 23.55 0.00
C THR A 99 30.68 23.45 -1.51
N VAL A 100 31.02 24.52 -2.23
CA VAL A 100 31.01 24.63 -3.71
C VAL A 100 32.36 24.14 -4.28
N PRO A 101 32.39 23.23 -5.26
CA PRO A 101 33.60 22.99 -6.05
C PRO A 101 33.67 23.97 -7.24
N GLN A 102 34.81 24.64 -7.38
CA GLN A 102 35.20 25.40 -8.56
C GLN A 102 35.91 24.51 -9.59
N GLY A 103 35.63 24.71 -10.88
CA GLY A 103 36.44 24.23 -12.03
C GLY A 103 35.60 24.20 -13.31
N ARG A 104 35.58 25.25 -14.14
CA ARG A 104 36.46 25.54 -15.30
C ARG A 104 36.53 24.42 -16.36
N GLY A 105 36.03 24.71 -17.56
CA GLY A 105 36.37 24.02 -18.82
C GLY A 105 35.21 23.94 -19.82
N ALA A 106 34.97 24.99 -20.62
CA ALA A 106 35.06 24.98 -22.09
C ALA A 106 34.08 23.99 -22.78
N VAL A 107 32.91 24.44 -23.24
CA VAL A 107 32.68 25.02 -24.58
C VAL A 107 33.49 24.33 -25.67
N LYS A 108 32.98 23.19 -26.15
CA LYS A 108 33.07 22.65 -27.52
C LYS A 108 32.50 21.23 -27.46
N ASP A 109 31.20 21.06 -27.79
CA ASP A 109 30.61 19.78 -28.24
C ASP A 109 29.09 19.88 -28.50
N MET A 110 28.58 21.05 -28.91
CA MET A 110 27.13 21.24 -29.10
C MET A 110 26.62 20.81 -30.49
N GLU A 111 27.52 20.51 -31.44
CA GLU A 111 27.13 20.10 -32.81
C GLU A 111 27.34 18.61 -33.12
N ALA A 112 28.01 17.86 -32.24
CA ALA A 112 28.12 16.40 -32.34
C ALA A 112 26.95 15.65 -31.68
N THR A 113 26.27 16.28 -30.72
CA THR A 113 25.20 15.65 -29.94
C THR A 113 23.90 15.54 -30.73
N THR A 114 23.64 16.44 -31.68
CA THR A 114 22.35 16.50 -32.41
C THR A 114 22.23 15.46 -33.53
N ARG A 115 23.33 14.87 -34.02
CA ARG A 115 23.29 13.79 -35.03
C ARG A 115 23.28 12.37 -34.46
N ASN A 116 23.55 12.21 -33.16
CA ASN A 116 23.43 10.92 -32.47
C ASN A 116 22.07 10.72 -31.79
N CYS A 117 21.17 11.71 -31.84
CA CYS A 117 19.82 11.59 -31.26
C CYS A 117 18.79 10.89 -32.17
N GLU A 118 19.10 10.68 -33.45
CA GLU A 118 18.18 10.04 -34.42
C GLU A 118 18.61 8.63 -34.85
N ALA A 119 19.75 8.15 -34.36
CA ALA A 119 20.21 6.78 -34.60
C ALA A 119 19.65 5.84 -33.53
N GLU A 120 18.61 5.08 -33.92
CA GLU A 120 18.12 3.87 -33.24
C GLU A 120 17.81 4.00 -31.73
N GLN A 121 16.78 4.75 -31.35
CA GLN A 121 15.94 4.29 -30.24
C GLN A 121 15.12 3.08 -30.69
N LYS A 122 15.78 1.95 -30.93
CA LYS A 122 15.11 0.65 -30.87
C LYS A 122 14.41 0.63 -29.51
N PRO A 123 13.09 0.39 -29.43
CA PRO A 123 12.41 0.30 -28.14
C PRO A 123 13.17 -0.72 -27.31
N ARG A 124 13.88 -0.24 -26.28
CA ARG A 124 14.52 -1.13 -25.32
C ARG A 124 13.40 -2.04 -24.87
N ARG A 125 13.50 -3.34 -25.16
CA ARG A 125 12.66 -4.34 -24.51
C ARG A 125 12.90 -4.15 -23.03
N VAL A 126 12.03 -3.39 -22.38
CA VAL A 126 12.07 -3.27 -20.93
C VAL A 126 11.66 -4.65 -20.45
N THR A 127 12.65 -5.43 -20.08
CA THR A 127 12.44 -6.66 -19.33
C THR A 127 11.89 -6.24 -17.99
N THR A 128 10.57 -6.08 -17.92
CA THR A 128 9.90 -5.67 -16.69
C THR A 128 10.20 -6.70 -15.63
N THR A 129 10.95 -6.28 -14.63
CA THR A 129 11.45 -7.15 -13.58
C THR A 129 10.35 -7.41 -12.55
N ARG A 130 10.56 -8.40 -11.68
CA ARG A 130 9.70 -8.59 -10.51
C ARG A 130 9.62 -7.34 -9.63
N ALA A 131 10.67 -6.52 -9.63
CA ALA A 131 10.74 -5.27 -8.86
C ALA A 131 9.77 -4.21 -9.40
N SER A 132 9.65 -4.05 -10.72
CA SER A 132 8.70 -3.09 -11.30
C SER A 132 7.24 -3.51 -11.09
N LEU A 133 6.90 -4.81 -11.15
CA LEU A 133 5.56 -5.27 -10.79
C LEU A 133 5.22 -4.95 -9.33
N LEU A 134 6.15 -5.18 -8.39
CA LEU A 134 5.93 -4.85 -6.98
C LEU A 134 5.68 -3.35 -6.80
N ASN A 135 6.42 -2.50 -7.51
CA ASN A 135 6.20 -1.05 -7.48
C ASN A 135 4.82 -0.65 -8.03
N ILE A 136 4.40 -1.26 -9.15
CA ILE A 136 3.05 -1.04 -9.71
C ILE A 136 1.98 -1.43 -8.69
N ARG A 137 2.13 -2.58 -8.03
CA ARG A 137 1.18 -3.06 -7.01
C ARG A 137 1.11 -2.15 -5.78
N LYS A 138 2.26 -1.63 -5.34
CA LYS A 138 2.33 -0.66 -4.24
C LYS A 138 1.61 0.64 -4.61
N ARG A 139 1.91 1.22 -5.77
CA ARG A 139 1.25 2.44 -6.26
C ARG A 139 -0.26 2.25 -6.42
N TRP A 140 -0.69 1.11 -6.95
CA TRP A 140 -2.10 0.74 -7.00
C TRP A 140 -2.73 0.72 -5.59
N GLY A 141 -2.02 0.11 -4.64
CA GLY A 141 -2.45 0.02 -3.24
C GLY A 141 -2.74 1.40 -2.65
N SER A 142 -1.75 2.27 -2.70
CA SER A 142 -1.83 3.64 -2.16
C SER A 142 -2.89 4.49 -2.86
N ALA A 143 -3.00 4.41 -4.19
CA ALA A 143 -3.99 5.19 -4.94
C ALA A 143 -5.45 4.85 -4.58
N GLN A 144 -5.69 3.62 -4.09
CA GLN A 144 -7.02 3.11 -3.80
C GLN A 144 -7.32 3.04 -2.29
N GLU A 145 -6.40 3.47 -1.43
CA GLU A 145 -6.51 3.37 0.03
C GLU A 145 -7.75 4.12 0.55
N ASN A 146 -7.88 5.41 0.21
CA ASN A 146 -9.04 6.23 0.58
C ASN A 146 -10.38 5.64 0.10
N THR A 147 -10.39 4.99 -1.07
CA THR A 147 -11.58 4.30 -1.58
C THR A 147 -11.93 3.09 -0.71
N ALA A 148 -10.92 2.32 -0.28
CA ALA A 148 -11.14 1.17 0.58
C ALA A 148 -11.55 1.58 2.01
N VAL A 149 -10.99 2.67 2.55
CA VAL A 149 -11.42 3.25 3.83
C VAL A 149 -12.87 3.72 3.74
N LEU A 150 -13.26 4.41 2.67
CA LEU A 150 -14.65 4.83 2.46
C LEU A 150 -15.59 3.61 2.34
N THR A 151 -15.15 2.55 1.66
CA THR A 151 -15.88 1.26 1.62
C THR A 151 -16.08 0.71 3.04
N ALA A 152 -15.06 0.75 3.89
CA ALA A 152 -15.15 0.33 5.29
C ALA A 152 -16.19 1.17 6.06
N ILE A 153 -16.11 2.50 5.97
CA ILE A 153 -17.01 3.43 6.66
C ILE A 153 -18.47 3.18 6.27
N ASN A 154 -18.75 3.05 4.97
CA ASN A 154 -20.11 2.80 4.49
C ASN A 154 -20.66 1.45 4.98
N TRP A 155 -19.82 0.41 4.98
CA TRP A 155 -20.18 -0.91 5.47
C TRP A 155 -20.44 -0.88 6.98
N LEU A 156 -19.53 -0.30 7.77
CA LEU A 156 -19.65 -0.14 9.22
C LEU A 156 -20.93 0.62 9.59
N ARG A 157 -21.21 1.74 8.92
CA ARG A 157 -22.40 2.55 9.16
C ARG A 157 -23.70 1.79 8.92
N LYS A 158 -23.69 0.83 7.99
CA LYS A 158 -24.86 0.04 7.61
C LYS A 158 -25.03 -1.20 8.50
N GLU A 159 -23.95 -1.90 8.79
CA GLU A 159 -23.99 -3.25 9.37
C GLU A 159 -23.61 -3.32 10.85
N GLU A 160 -22.83 -2.37 11.37
CA GLU A 160 -22.36 -2.40 12.77
C GLU A 160 -23.15 -1.44 13.66
N ALA A 161 -24.01 -2.01 14.50
CA ALA A 161 -24.69 -1.26 15.54
C ALA A 161 -23.67 -0.63 16.50
N GLY A 162 -23.79 0.67 16.73
CA GLY A 162 -22.88 1.40 17.61
C GLY A 162 -21.61 1.94 16.95
N PHE A 163 -21.42 1.76 15.64
CA PHE A 163 -20.37 2.47 14.89
C PHE A 163 -20.50 3.99 15.07
N LYS A 164 -19.42 4.62 15.54
CA LYS A 164 -19.34 6.07 15.76
C LYS A 164 -18.53 6.77 14.67
N SER A 165 -17.27 6.37 14.49
CA SER A 165 -16.37 7.01 13.54
C SER A 165 -15.21 6.09 13.14
N VAL A 166 -14.54 6.43 12.04
CA VAL A 166 -13.19 5.95 11.72
C VAL A 166 -12.27 7.16 11.79
N ASN A 167 -11.19 7.06 12.57
CA ASN A 167 -10.19 8.11 12.69
C ASN A 167 -8.90 7.65 12.03
N GLU A 168 -8.35 8.47 11.14
CA GLU A 168 -6.99 8.28 10.65
C GLU A 168 -6.00 8.44 11.81
N THR A 169 -4.91 7.69 11.77
CA THR A 169 -3.88 7.74 12.81
C THR A 169 -2.50 7.55 12.23
N GLY A 170 -1.50 7.96 13.00
CA GLY A 170 -0.10 7.67 12.71
C GLY A 170 0.35 6.34 13.31
N MET A 171 1.65 6.25 13.57
CA MET A 171 2.23 5.09 14.22
C MET A 171 1.92 5.11 15.73
N HIS A 172 1.34 4.02 16.21
CA HIS A 172 1.20 3.70 17.63
C HIS A 172 2.38 2.85 18.05
N ILE A 173 3.15 3.35 19.01
CA ILE A 173 4.25 2.62 19.64
C ILE A 173 3.70 2.05 20.94
N ASN A 174 4.18 0.89 21.36
CA ASN A 174 3.73 0.26 22.59
C ASN A 174 4.02 1.09 23.84
N GLU A 175 4.92 2.08 23.82
CA GLU A 175 5.36 2.88 24.97
C GLU A 175 4.21 3.51 25.77
N GLY A 176 4.10 3.11 27.04
CA GLY A 176 3.04 3.47 27.98
C GLY A 176 1.79 2.58 27.90
N VAL A 177 1.60 1.85 26.80
CA VAL A 177 0.50 0.88 26.63
C VAL A 177 0.84 -0.45 27.31
N GLU A 178 2.13 -0.80 27.41
CA GLU A 178 2.60 -2.02 28.08
C GLU A 178 2.17 -2.08 29.56
N GLU A 179 2.04 -0.92 30.22
CA GLU A 179 1.62 -0.82 31.62
C GLU A 179 0.16 -1.23 31.81
N LEU A 180 -0.67 -1.08 30.78
CA LEU A 180 -2.08 -1.46 30.77
C LEU A 180 -2.27 -2.97 30.64
N TYR A 181 -1.22 -3.71 30.30
CA TYR A 181 -1.25 -5.16 30.12
C TYR A 181 -0.69 -5.92 31.33
N PRO A 182 -1.17 -7.15 31.57
CA PRO A 182 -0.53 -8.11 32.46
C PRO A 182 0.96 -8.30 32.12
N GLU A 183 1.78 -8.55 33.13
CA GLU A 183 3.24 -8.67 32.98
C GLU A 183 3.66 -9.74 31.95
N ASP A 184 2.92 -10.85 31.88
CA ASP A 184 3.14 -11.94 30.94
C ASP A 184 2.83 -11.58 29.47
N LEU A 185 2.18 -10.43 29.23
CA LEU A 185 1.85 -9.90 27.91
C LEU A 185 2.65 -8.63 27.56
N ARG A 186 3.69 -8.32 28.34
CA ARG A 186 4.60 -7.21 28.03
C ARG A 186 5.72 -7.69 27.12
N VAL A 187 6.05 -6.87 26.14
CA VAL A 187 7.19 -7.08 25.24
C VAL A 187 8.35 -6.17 25.65
N GLU A 188 9.56 -6.71 25.71
CA GLU A 188 10.73 -5.96 26.16
C GLU A 188 11.23 -4.95 25.12
N VAL A 189 10.95 -5.23 23.84
CA VAL A 189 11.33 -4.36 22.74
C VAL A 189 10.23 -3.34 22.42
N LYS A 190 10.67 -2.15 22.02
CA LYS A 190 9.77 -1.15 21.44
C LYS A 190 9.27 -1.65 20.09
N ILE A 191 7.97 -1.83 19.98
CA ILE A 191 7.28 -2.22 18.75
C ILE A 191 6.21 -1.20 18.43
N GLY A 192 5.87 -1.08 17.16
CA GLY A 192 4.83 -0.16 16.73
C GLY A 192 4.01 -0.72 15.57
N ALA A 193 2.85 -0.12 15.40
CA ALA A 193 1.87 -0.43 14.36
C ALA A 193 1.30 0.86 13.79
N SER A 194 0.98 0.85 12.51
CA SER A 194 0.33 1.98 11.83
C SER A 194 -0.91 1.44 11.13
N PRO A 195 -2.03 1.26 11.85
CA PRO A 195 -3.28 0.86 11.21
C PRO A 195 -3.74 1.96 10.25
N ASP A 196 -4.44 1.57 9.19
CA ASP A 196 -5.01 2.51 8.21
C ASP A 196 -6.15 3.36 8.81
N GLY A 197 -6.63 2.97 9.99
CA GLY A 197 -7.52 3.79 10.82
C GLY A 197 -7.89 3.11 12.14
N ILE A 198 -8.61 3.83 12.98
CA ILE A 198 -9.18 3.33 14.24
C ILE A 198 -10.70 3.44 14.14
N VAL A 199 -11.38 2.31 14.23
CA VAL A 199 -12.85 2.27 14.33
C VAL A 199 -13.22 2.50 15.79
N CYS A 200 -14.00 3.55 16.04
CA CYS A 200 -14.52 3.86 17.35
C CYS A 200 -16.01 3.50 17.44
N TYR A 201 -16.40 2.89 18.55
CA TYR A 201 -17.79 2.56 18.86
C TYR A 201 -18.34 3.43 20.00
N HIS A 202 -19.66 3.58 20.06
CA HIS A 202 -20.33 4.40 21.10
C HIS A 202 -20.15 3.86 22.52
N ASN A 203 -19.90 2.57 22.69
CA ASN A 203 -19.62 1.91 23.96
C ASN A 203 -18.15 2.08 24.42
N GLY A 204 -17.32 2.79 23.67
CA GLY A 204 -15.90 3.01 23.98
C GLY A 204 -14.95 1.92 23.47
N THR A 205 -15.44 0.81 22.90
CA THR A 205 -14.56 -0.21 22.31
C THR A 205 -13.94 0.27 21.02
N LEU A 206 -12.76 -0.27 20.70
CA LEU A 206 -12.00 0.07 19.50
C LEU A 206 -11.77 -1.15 18.61
N GLU A 207 -11.60 -0.91 17.32
CA GLU A 207 -10.97 -1.86 16.40
C GLU A 207 -9.93 -1.15 15.54
N ALA A 208 -8.83 -1.85 15.24
CA ALA A 208 -7.95 -1.43 14.16
C ALA A 208 -8.65 -1.61 12.81
N LEU A 209 -8.43 -0.69 11.86
CA LEU A 209 -8.81 -0.85 10.47
C LEU A 209 -7.55 -1.12 9.63
N GLU A 210 -7.62 -2.15 8.80
CA GLU A 210 -6.61 -2.45 7.79
C GLU A 210 -7.29 -2.61 6.43
N VAL A 211 -6.89 -1.81 5.45
CA VAL A 211 -7.38 -1.87 4.08
C VAL A 211 -6.33 -2.47 3.16
N LYS A 212 -6.71 -3.46 2.36
CA LYS A 212 -5.83 -4.08 1.36
C LYS A 212 -6.46 -3.97 -0.01
N ASN A 213 -5.78 -3.27 -0.91
CA ASN A 213 -6.19 -3.16 -2.31
C ASN A 213 -5.48 -4.21 -3.16
N HIS A 214 -6.22 -5.22 -3.60
CA HIS A 214 -5.72 -6.26 -4.50
C HIS A 214 -5.50 -5.68 -5.89
N SER A 215 -4.23 -5.56 -6.26
CA SER A 215 -3.84 -5.11 -7.58
C SER A 215 -4.20 -6.16 -8.63
N PRO A 216 -4.86 -5.76 -9.73
CA PRO A 216 -5.21 -6.68 -10.80
C PRO A 216 -3.98 -7.00 -11.67
N TYR A 217 -2.85 -6.31 -11.51
CA TYR A 217 -1.65 -6.55 -12.31
C TYR A 217 -0.89 -7.78 -11.84
N SER A 218 -0.62 -8.68 -12.78
CA SER A 218 0.13 -9.91 -12.55
C SER A 218 1.05 -10.22 -13.71
N ILE A 219 1.95 -11.18 -13.49
CA ILE A 219 2.81 -11.73 -14.52
C ILE A 219 2.44 -13.21 -14.67
N THR A 220 2.09 -13.63 -15.89
CA THR A 220 2.01 -15.06 -16.20
C THR A 220 3.40 -15.58 -16.50
N ARG A 221 3.77 -16.66 -15.81
CA ARG A 221 4.94 -17.48 -16.15
C ARG A 221 4.45 -18.63 -17.00
N SER A 222 4.57 -18.50 -18.32
CA SER A 222 4.39 -19.64 -19.21
C SER A 222 5.79 -20.07 -19.65
N SER A 223 6.32 -21.16 -19.10
CA SER A 223 7.53 -21.77 -19.68
C SER A 223 7.15 -22.33 -21.07
N PRO A 224 7.93 -22.10 -22.14
CA PRO A 224 9.28 -21.50 -22.23
C PRO A 224 9.28 -20.00 -22.62
N SER A 225 8.14 -19.32 -22.58
CA SER A 225 8.01 -17.94 -23.02
C SER A 225 8.41 -16.91 -21.95
N PRO A 226 8.85 -15.70 -22.36
CA PRO A 226 9.13 -14.62 -21.41
C PRO A 226 7.88 -14.29 -20.57
N PRO A 227 8.07 -13.83 -19.32
CA PRO A 227 6.96 -13.41 -18.47
C PRO A 227 6.10 -12.35 -19.18
N ARG A 228 4.78 -12.57 -19.24
CA ARG A 228 3.84 -11.63 -19.85
C ARG A 228 3.02 -10.94 -18.77
N PHE A 229 2.83 -9.63 -18.91
CA PHE A 229 1.86 -8.91 -18.08
C PHE A 229 0.46 -9.41 -18.38
N CYS A 230 -0.31 -9.60 -17.33
CA CYS A 230 -1.72 -9.85 -17.45
C CYS A 230 -2.48 -9.09 -16.38
N VAL A 231 -3.74 -8.82 -16.69
CA VAL A 231 -4.71 -8.31 -15.74
C VAL A 231 -5.50 -9.51 -15.24
N ARG A 232 -5.36 -9.81 -13.95
CA ARG A 232 -6.10 -10.85 -13.24
C ARG A 232 -6.68 -10.24 -11.97
N ASP A 233 -7.95 -9.86 -12.06
CA ASP A 233 -8.71 -9.42 -10.91
C ASP A 233 -9.51 -10.61 -10.38
N SER A 234 -9.03 -11.26 -9.31
CA SER A 234 -9.72 -12.39 -8.66
C SER A 234 -10.60 -11.89 -7.53
N LYS A 235 -11.72 -12.57 -7.26
CA LYS A 235 -12.56 -12.25 -6.09
C LYS A 235 -11.70 -12.43 -4.82
N PRO A 236 -11.76 -11.51 -3.84
CA PRO A 236 -10.95 -11.67 -2.64
C PRO A 236 -11.43 -12.90 -1.87
N ASP A 237 -10.51 -13.82 -1.54
CA ASP A 237 -10.82 -14.97 -0.69
C ASP A 237 -11.34 -14.47 0.67
N SER A 238 -12.32 -15.18 1.21
CA SER A 238 -12.85 -14.99 2.55
C SER A 238 -11.87 -15.37 3.67
N ARG A 239 -10.85 -16.18 3.36
CA ARG A 239 -9.75 -16.51 4.28
C ARG A 239 -8.72 -15.40 4.29
N LEU A 240 -8.11 -15.17 5.45
CA LEU A 240 -6.98 -14.28 5.57
C LEU A 240 -5.69 -15.09 5.32
N ALA A 241 -4.70 -14.47 4.67
CA ALA A 241 -3.40 -15.12 4.57
C ALA A 241 -2.68 -15.02 5.93
N ALA A 242 -2.03 -16.10 6.36
CA ALA A 242 -1.46 -16.21 7.70
C ALA A 242 -0.46 -15.10 8.04
N TRP A 243 0.29 -14.59 7.05
CA TRP A 243 1.21 -13.47 7.26
C TRP A 243 0.53 -12.13 7.62
N TYR A 244 -0.80 -12.01 7.50
CA TYR A 244 -1.54 -10.85 8.02
C TYR A 244 -1.92 -10.97 9.49
N VAL A 245 -1.88 -12.17 10.09
CA VAL A 245 -2.21 -12.35 11.51
C VAL A 245 -1.24 -11.58 12.40
N PRO A 246 0.09 -11.63 12.21
CA PRO A 246 1.00 -10.78 12.98
C PRO A 246 0.71 -9.29 12.83
N GLN A 247 0.40 -8.82 11.61
CA GLN A 247 0.05 -7.43 11.37
C GLN A 247 -1.19 -7.03 12.19
N ALA A 248 -2.26 -7.84 12.12
CA ALA A 248 -3.51 -7.62 12.84
C ALA A 248 -3.31 -7.57 14.36
N MET A 249 -2.60 -8.55 14.91
CA MET A 249 -2.38 -8.68 16.35
C MET A 249 -1.53 -7.55 16.91
N LEU A 250 -0.52 -7.09 16.17
CA LEU A 250 0.27 -5.94 16.56
C LEU A 250 -0.52 -4.62 16.49
N HIS A 251 -1.45 -4.48 15.54
CA HIS A 251 -2.37 -3.33 15.52
C HIS A 251 -3.24 -3.32 16.78
N ILE A 252 -3.83 -4.48 17.11
CA ILE A 252 -4.67 -4.67 18.29
C ILE A 252 -3.90 -4.35 19.59
N TYR A 253 -2.67 -4.86 19.71
CA TYR A 253 -1.85 -4.65 20.90
C TYR A 253 -1.45 -3.18 21.10
N ASN A 254 -0.96 -2.52 20.05
CA ASN A 254 -0.47 -1.13 20.17
C ASN A 254 -1.60 -0.10 20.34
N LEU A 255 -2.85 -0.45 20.05
CA LEU A 255 -4.01 0.40 20.30
C LEU A 255 -4.56 0.29 21.73
N GLY A 256 -4.08 -0.67 22.54
CA GLY A 256 -4.47 -0.81 23.94
C GLY A 256 -5.57 -1.84 24.21
N PRO A 257 -5.88 -2.10 25.48
CA PRO A 257 -6.85 -3.13 25.90
C PRO A 257 -8.27 -2.95 25.34
N GLU A 258 -8.66 -1.71 25.03
CA GLU A 258 -9.95 -1.37 24.45
C GLU A 258 -10.08 -1.84 22.99
N CYS A 259 -8.96 -2.14 22.32
CA CYS A 259 -8.95 -2.71 20.99
C CYS A 259 -9.14 -4.22 21.04
N GLY A 260 -10.33 -4.68 20.65
CA GLY A 260 -10.71 -6.09 20.69
C GLY A 260 -10.49 -6.87 19.40
N SER A 261 -10.29 -6.16 18.27
CA SER A 261 -10.10 -6.80 16.97
C SER A 261 -9.51 -5.85 15.92
N CYS A 262 -9.14 -6.43 14.78
CA CYS A 262 -8.73 -5.72 13.57
C CYS A 262 -9.69 -6.08 12.43
N LEU A 263 -10.32 -5.07 11.85
CA LEU A 263 -11.18 -5.20 10.68
C LEU A 263 -10.35 -5.07 9.41
N PHE A 264 -10.34 -6.10 8.58
CA PHE A 264 -9.73 -6.09 7.26
C PHE A 264 -10.76 -5.83 6.19
N VAL A 265 -10.53 -4.80 5.36
CA VAL A 265 -11.29 -4.55 4.13
C VAL A 265 -10.41 -4.82 2.94
N ARG A 266 -10.70 -5.93 2.25
CA ARG A 266 -9.92 -6.42 1.11
C ARG A 266 -10.63 -6.10 -0.18
N GLN A 267 -10.24 -5.00 -0.81
CA GLN A 267 -10.89 -4.44 -1.99
C GLN A 267 -10.17 -4.84 -3.28
N THR A 268 -10.96 -5.16 -4.30
CA THR A 268 -10.45 -5.46 -5.66
C THR A 268 -10.75 -4.32 -6.62
N ALA A 269 -10.26 -4.42 -7.86
CA ALA A 269 -10.55 -3.41 -8.89
C ALA A 269 -12.03 -3.46 -9.31
N THR A 270 -12.56 -4.64 -9.60
CA THR A 270 -13.85 -4.82 -10.27
C THR A 270 -14.77 -5.85 -9.61
N ARG A 271 -14.34 -6.46 -8.50
CA ARG A 271 -15.07 -7.55 -7.83
C ARG A 271 -15.44 -7.23 -6.39
N GLY A 272 -15.60 -5.94 -6.06
CA GLY A 272 -16.05 -5.51 -4.74
C GLY A 272 -14.98 -5.67 -3.65
N ALA A 273 -15.43 -5.81 -2.40
CA ALA A 273 -14.57 -5.95 -1.24
C ALA A 273 -15.08 -7.01 -0.27
N THR A 274 -14.17 -7.78 0.33
CA THR A 274 -14.50 -8.69 1.43
C THR A 274 -14.14 -8.03 2.76
N VAL A 275 -15.02 -8.16 3.74
CA VAL A 275 -14.82 -7.67 5.11
C VAL A 275 -14.64 -8.86 6.05
N VAL A 276 -13.50 -8.92 6.74
CA VAL A 276 -13.20 -9.95 7.74
C VAL A 276 -12.68 -9.30 9.02
N ARG A 277 -12.91 -9.94 10.16
CA ARG A 277 -12.48 -9.45 11.47
C ARG A 277 -11.55 -10.48 12.11
N VAL A 278 -10.37 -10.02 12.52
CA VAL A 278 -9.41 -10.80 13.30
C VAL A 278 -9.60 -10.42 14.76
N ARG A 279 -10.02 -11.38 15.59
CA ARG A 279 -10.19 -11.15 17.04
C ARG A 279 -8.84 -11.14 17.73
N ARG A 280 -8.73 -10.35 18.79
CA ARG A 280 -7.59 -10.38 19.71
C ARG A 280 -7.37 -11.81 20.23
N ASN A 281 -6.12 -12.24 20.25
CA ASN A 281 -5.71 -13.51 20.83
C ASN A 281 -4.45 -13.29 21.69
N ASP A 282 -4.64 -13.28 23.01
CA ASP A 282 -3.54 -13.04 23.95
C ASP A 282 -2.58 -14.24 24.04
N GLU A 283 -3.03 -15.47 23.78
CA GLU A 283 -2.14 -16.63 23.68
C GLU A 283 -1.16 -16.46 22.52
N TRP A 284 -1.66 -16.05 21.35
CA TRP A 284 -0.82 -15.75 20.19
C TRP A 284 0.15 -14.60 20.47
N LEU A 285 -0.30 -13.53 21.14
CA LEU A 285 0.57 -12.39 21.49
C LEU A 285 1.70 -12.81 22.43
N ARG A 286 1.42 -13.63 23.45
CA ARG A 286 2.46 -14.18 24.35
C ARG A 286 3.52 -14.96 23.58
N GLU A 287 3.10 -15.85 22.69
CA GLU A 287 4.03 -16.64 21.88
C GLU A 287 4.83 -15.74 20.93
N CYS A 288 4.18 -14.76 20.30
CA CYS A 288 4.86 -13.78 19.45
C CYS A 288 5.95 -13.01 20.22
N PHE A 289 5.63 -12.51 21.41
CA PHE A 289 6.59 -11.76 22.24
C PHE A 289 7.70 -12.64 22.79
N HIS A 290 7.40 -13.89 23.13
CA HIS A 290 8.44 -14.87 23.46
C HIS A 290 9.47 -14.98 22.31
N PHE A 291 9.01 -15.21 21.07
CA PHE A 291 9.92 -15.36 19.94
C PHE A 291 10.62 -14.06 19.52
N ILE A 292 9.99 -12.90 19.71
CA ILE A 292 10.64 -11.60 19.51
C ILE A 292 11.77 -11.40 20.52
N ASN A 293 11.54 -11.71 21.80
CA ASN A 293 12.57 -11.60 22.84
C ASN A 293 13.70 -12.62 22.60
N GLU A 294 13.37 -13.86 22.25
CA GLU A 294 14.38 -14.85 21.86
C GLU A 294 15.20 -14.39 20.66
N PHE A 295 14.56 -13.76 19.66
CA PHE A 295 15.26 -13.22 18.51
C PHE A 295 16.25 -12.12 18.91
N LYS A 296 15.81 -11.21 19.77
CA LYS A 296 16.66 -10.14 20.33
C LYS A 296 17.89 -10.72 21.05
N VAL A 297 17.66 -11.63 22.00
CA VAL A 297 18.73 -12.21 22.83
C VAL A 297 19.71 -13.05 22.01
N ARG A 298 19.22 -13.84 21.06
CA ARG A 298 20.07 -14.77 20.30
C ARG A 298 20.83 -14.11 19.16
N PHE A 299 20.26 -13.09 18.52
CA PHE A 299 20.79 -12.53 17.28
C PHE A 299 21.15 -11.05 17.41
N VAL A 300 20.22 -10.22 17.90
CA VAL A 300 20.42 -8.76 17.92
C VAL A 300 21.47 -8.36 18.95
N ASP A 301 21.32 -8.77 20.20
CA ASP A 301 22.22 -8.39 21.30
C ASP A 301 23.63 -8.94 21.13
N LYS A 302 23.76 -10.05 20.41
CA LYS A 302 25.04 -10.69 20.09
C LYS A 302 25.67 -10.18 18.80
N GLY A 303 24.95 -9.38 18.01
CA GLY A 303 25.38 -8.96 16.67
C GLY A 303 25.56 -10.13 15.70
N VAL A 304 24.81 -11.22 15.88
CA VAL A 304 24.90 -12.44 15.07
C VAL A 304 23.77 -12.47 14.06
N HIS A 305 24.09 -12.67 12.78
CA HIS A 305 23.07 -12.85 11.76
C HIS A 305 22.31 -14.16 11.95
N PRO A 306 20.97 -14.15 11.95
CA PRO A 306 20.18 -15.37 12.02
C PRO A 306 20.37 -16.20 10.75
N LYS A 307 20.49 -17.53 10.91
CA LYS A 307 20.37 -18.47 9.80
C LYS A 307 18.94 -18.44 9.23
N GLN A 308 18.74 -18.99 8.04
CA GLN A 308 17.38 -19.19 7.53
C GLN A 308 16.59 -20.13 8.45
N ASP A 309 15.30 -19.86 8.65
CA ASP A 309 14.37 -20.69 9.42
C ASP A 309 14.86 -20.98 10.86
N PHE A 310 15.45 -19.97 11.50
CA PHE A 310 16.22 -20.07 12.75
C PHE A 310 15.49 -20.66 13.97
N PHE A 311 14.16 -20.66 13.99
CA PHE A 311 13.34 -21.29 15.05
C PHE A 311 12.58 -22.54 14.59
N PHE A 312 12.71 -22.98 13.34
CA PHE A 312 11.80 -23.99 12.76
C PHE A 312 11.86 -25.36 13.44
N GLU A 313 13.03 -25.74 13.95
CA GLU A 313 13.21 -27.01 14.67
C GLU A 313 12.57 -27.01 16.07
N GLU A 314 12.23 -25.83 16.61
CA GLU A 314 11.64 -25.72 17.94
C GLU A 314 10.17 -26.13 17.90
N GLU A 315 9.79 -27.10 18.74
CA GLU A 315 8.41 -27.57 18.84
C GLU A 315 7.44 -26.43 19.21
N ARG A 316 7.86 -25.55 20.14
CA ARG A 316 7.08 -24.38 20.55
C ARG A 316 6.81 -23.45 19.36
N TYR A 317 7.80 -23.22 18.50
CA TYR A 317 7.66 -22.35 17.34
C TYR A 317 6.70 -22.96 16.30
N ARG A 318 6.76 -24.27 16.08
CA ARG A 318 5.80 -24.96 15.20
C ARG A 318 4.36 -24.86 15.71
N LYS A 319 4.13 -25.03 17.02
CA LYS A 319 2.81 -24.78 17.63
C LYS A 319 2.33 -23.34 17.45
N PHE A 320 3.23 -22.37 17.58
CA PHE A 320 2.93 -20.96 17.29
C PHE A 320 2.55 -20.72 15.82
N LEU A 321 3.22 -21.39 14.87
CA LEU A 321 2.84 -21.35 13.46
C LEU A 321 1.45 -21.99 13.23
N ASP A 322 1.16 -23.12 13.85
CA ASP A 322 -0.14 -23.78 13.77
C ASP A 322 -1.26 -22.88 14.32
N LEU A 323 -1.03 -22.23 15.47
CA LEU A 323 -1.95 -21.24 16.04
C LEU A 323 -2.17 -20.05 15.08
N THR A 324 -1.11 -19.60 14.40
CA THR A 324 -1.20 -18.53 13.40
C THR A 324 -2.07 -18.94 12.21
N MET A 325 -1.90 -20.18 11.74
CA MET A 325 -2.70 -20.75 10.65
C MET A 325 -4.16 -20.91 11.06
N ASP A 326 -4.42 -21.42 12.26
CA ASP A 326 -5.78 -21.57 12.81
C ASP A 326 -6.53 -20.24 12.83
N ILE A 327 -5.90 -19.18 13.36
CA ILE A 327 -6.48 -17.83 13.37
C ILE A 327 -6.78 -17.35 11.95
N ALA A 328 -5.86 -17.57 11.00
CA ALA A 328 -6.01 -17.12 9.63
C ALA A 328 -7.14 -17.82 8.87
N GLU A 329 -7.36 -19.10 9.16
CA GLU A 329 -8.42 -19.92 8.59
C GLU A 329 -9.79 -19.62 9.22
N ASN A 330 -9.81 -19.32 10.52
CA ASN A 330 -11.02 -19.12 11.32
C ASN A 330 -11.36 -17.65 11.59
N VAL A 331 -10.85 -16.72 10.77
CA VAL A 331 -11.25 -15.30 10.85
C VAL A 331 -12.76 -15.11 10.72
N GLU A 332 -13.30 -14.14 11.47
CA GLU A 332 -14.72 -13.84 11.47
C GLU A 332 -15.11 -13.16 10.15
N LYS A 333 -15.85 -13.87 9.29
CA LYS A 333 -16.34 -13.33 8.02
C LYS A 333 -17.53 -12.41 8.30
N ARG A 334 -17.36 -11.11 8.03
CA ARG A 334 -18.40 -10.11 8.34
C ARG A 334 -19.29 -9.78 7.16
N GLY A 335 -18.76 -9.81 5.94
CA GLY A 335 -19.58 -9.59 4.77
C GLY A 335 -18.82 -9.33 3.49
N PHE A 336 -19.57 -8.90 2.49
CA PHE A 336 -19.07 -8.57 1.16
C PHE A 336 -19.78 -7.31 0.65
N VAL A 337 -18.99 -6.37 0.13
CA VAL A 337 -19.48 -5.17 -0.54
C VAL A 337 -19.39 -5.40 -2.04
N GLU A 338 -20.52 -5.32 -2.74
CA GLU A 338 -20.57 -5.51 -4.18
C GLU A 338 -19.79 -4.41 -4.92
N HIS A 339 -19.27 -4.73 -6.11
CA HIS A 339 -18.49 -3.77 -6.89
C HIS A 339 -19.23 -2.45 -7.15
N ARG A 340 -20.54 -2.53 -7.42
CA ARG A 340 -21.39 -1.37 -7.67
C ARG A 340 -21.54 -0.44 -6.46
N ASP A 341 -21.31 -0.96 -5.26
CA ASP A 341 -21.44 -0.25 -3.99
C ASP A 341 -20.10 0.34 -3.52
N VAL A 342 -18.99 -0.01 -4.18
CA VAL A 342 -17.68 0.63 -3.97
C VAL A 342 -17.68 2.02 -4.61
N GLN A 343 -17.57 3.06 -3.78
CA GLN A 343 -17.55 4.45 -4.23
C GLN A 343 -16.18 4.82 -4.79
N ARG A 344 -16.07 4.93 -6.11
CA ARG A 344 -14.85 5.35 -6.80
C ARG A 344 -14.98 6.77 -7.34
N PRO A 345 -13.85 7.50 -7.49
CA PRO A 345 -13.86 8.78 -8.21
C PRO A 345 -14.54 8.61 -9.57
N ARG A 346 -15.50 9.47 -9.87
CA ARG A 346 -16.15 9.56 -11.19
C ARG A 346 -15.74 10.86 -11.84
N ALA A 347 -15.55 10.83 -13.15
CA ALA A 347 -15.43 12.05 -13.93
C ALA A 347 -16.70 12.86 -13.78
N ARG A 348 -16.57 14.16 -13.56
CA ARG A 348 -17.69 15.05 -13.82
C ARG A 348 -17.95 15.08 -15.32
N LYS A 349 -19.20 15.36 -15.69
CA LYS A 349 -19.59 15.45 -17.10
C LYS A 349 -18.75 16.54 -17.79
N GLY A 350 -17.98 16.15 -18.80
CA GLY A 350 -17.08 17.06 -19.53
C GLY A 350 -15.65 17.11 -19.02
N GLU A 351 -15.35 16.48 -17.87
CA GLU A 351 -13.98 16.28 -17.40
C GLU A 351 -13.42 14.95 -17.92
N PRO A 352 -12.09 14.86 -18.15
CA PRO A 352 -11.45 13.58 -18.39
C PRO A 352 -11.76 12.63 -17.23
N LYS A 353 -11.98 11.35 -17.55
CA LYS A 353 -12.21 10.33 -16.53
C LYS A 353 -11.02 10.37 -15.56
N PRO A 354 -11.25 10.49 -14.25
CA PRO A 354 -10.19 10.42 -13.29
C PRO A 354 -9.53 9.07 -13.51
N SER A 355 -8.27 9.13 -13.92
CA SER A 355 -7.55 7.91 -14.20
C SER A 355 -7.53 7.06 -12.93
N LEU A 356 -7.70 5.75 -13.07
CA LEU A 356 -7.39 4.82 -11.98
C LEU A 356 -5.88 4.75 -11.70
N PHE A 357 -5.09 5.53 -12.44
CA PHE A 357 -3.65 5.67 -12.34
C PHE A 357 -3.24 7.01 -11.71
N VAL A 358 -2.08 6.97 -11.04
CA VAL A 358 -1.57 8.02 -10.14
C VAL A 358 -1.21 9.33 -10.85
N GLU A 359 -1.02 9.31 -12.17
CA GLU A 359 -0.43 10.46 -12.90
C GLU A 359 -1.33 11.70 -12.99
N ASP A 360 -2.65 11.56 -12.84
CA ASP A 360 -3.55 12.71 -12.89
C ASP A 360 -3.62 13.52 -11.59
N TYR A 361 -3.07 13.00 -10.49
CA TYR A 361 -3.10 13.69 -9.18
C TYR A 361 -1.96 14.70 -9.02
N GLU A 362 -0.77 14.43 -9.58
CA GLU A 362 0.38 15.34 -9.50
C GLU A 362 0.31 16.50 -10.51
N ALA A 363 -0.54 16.42 -11.54
CA ALA A 363 -0.73 17.50 -12.50
C ALA A 363 -1.79 18.55 -12.07
N ARG A 364 -2.44 18.37 -10.91
CA ARG A 364 -3.55 19.22 -10.41
C ARG A 364 -3.28 19.90 -9.06
N LEU A 365 -2.10 19.67 -8.47
CA LEU A 365 -1.51 20.48 -7.40
C LEU A 365 -0.43 21.37 -8.00
#